data_AF-A0A4Y3IMX2-F1
#
_entry.id   AF-A0A4Y3IMX2-F1
#
_cell.length_a   1.000
_cell.length_b   1.000
_cell.length_c   1.000
_cell.angle_alpha   90.00
_cell.angle_beta   90.00
_cell.angle_gamma   90.00
#
_symmetry.space_group_name_H-M   'P 1'
#
loop_
_entity.id
_entity.type
_entity.pdbx_description
1 polymer ?
#
loop_
_entity_poly.entity_id
_entity_poly.type
_entity_poly.pdbx_seq_one_letter_code
_entity_poly.pdbx_strand_id
1 'polypeptide(L)'
;MNSTAQTDIPLIRVETIRLVLNCAKNFFPAPLITKAIELLPSNLERPYLESIPEYAFIHFMQTLYQESDPHTFFDYIVDCTAQLSFMWPIPIDSKRNTLVSILNDVTEQFETRSSQSEIQLDLEGYQNQVKIHISTANDYENRYQGSAFWLEMKSLFFLIQYVRRLLGKDWLPLSVGLQHVDIERLDGELKLAKQGVFVDRESTYIVLSEEEAYQELNVKPYHYSLPEYDVLTTYHEQLSSALMPYIGERKLDLDSAAEILNTSRRTIQRKLNNEHTTFRKVIEQLQMQFAIRVLEDGRFSISDIASHLGYANSSKFIRAFKRITGLPPMQYAQLNGLSPRPAMNTSKASN
;
A
#
# COMPACT_ATOMS: atom_id res chain seq x y z
N MET A 1 13.26 23.28 -11.51
CA MET A 1 13.54 21.84 -11.70
C MET A 1 13.39 21.17 -10.35
N ASN A 2 12.17 20.79 -9.99
CA ASN A 2 11.95 19.99 -8.79
C ASN A 2 12.45 18.58 -9.13
N SER A 3 13.61 18.21 -8.58
CA SER A 3 14.05 16.82 -8.55
C SER A 3 12.98 16.05 -7.77
N THR A 4 12.08 15.37 -8.47
CA THR A 4 11.20 14.38 -7.85
C THR A 4 12.09 13.42 -7.06
N ALA A 5 11.86 13.33 -5.75
CA ALA A 5 12.63 12.42 -4.91
C ALA A 5 12.47 11.00 -5.48
N GLN A 6 13.55 10.38 -5.90
CA GLN A 6 13.52 9.03 -6.45
C GLN A 6 13.05 8.07 -5.34
N THR A 7 11.82 7.58 -5.46
CA THR A 7 11.27 6.61 -4.52
C THR A 7 11.87 5.25 -4.81
N ASP A 8 12.76 4.82 -3.92
CA ASP A 8 13.56 3.61 -4.04
C ASP A 8 12.85 2.37 -3.46
N ILE A 9 11.96 2.60 -2.49
CA ILE A 9 11.11 1.59 -1.88
C ILE A 9 9.66 2.07 -2.00
N PRO A 10 8.86 1.49 -2.91
CA PRO A 10 7.45 1.81 -3.03
C PRO A 10 6.67 1.40 -1.76
N LEU A 11 5.85 2.30 -1.23
CA LEU A 11 5.09 2.11 0.01
C LEU A 11 3.59 2.29 -0.21
N ILE A 12 2.80 1.28 0.08
CA ILE A 12 1.33 1.37 0.03
C ILE A 12 0.76 1.70 1.41
N ARG A 13 -0.32 2.48 1.43
CA ARG A 13 -1.03 2.87 2.64
C ARG A 13 -1.70 1.68 3.32
N VAL A 14 -1.62 1.65 4.65
CA VAL A 14 -2.28 0.61 5.45
C VAL A 14 -3.79 0.68 5.31
N GLU A 15 -4.40 1.87 5.17
CA GLU A 15 -5.85 1.99 4.98
C GLU A 15 -6.32 1.26 3.71
N THR A 16 -5.58 1.39 2.61
CA THR A 16 -5.86 0.68 1.35
C THR A 16 -5.84 -0.82 1.57
N ILE A 17 -4.82 -1.33 2.27
CA ILE A 17 -4.68 -2.77 2.53
C ILE A 17 -5.79 -3.27 3.44
N ARG A 18 -6.15 -2.54 4.50
CA ARG A 18 -7.24 -2.94 5.41
C ARG A 18 -8.54 -3.11 4.66
N LEU A 19 -8.89 -2.18 3.78
CA LEU A 19 -10.09 -2.26 2.96
C LEU A 19 -10.04 -3.48 2.04
N VAL A 20 -8.94 -3.66 1.30
CA VAL A 20 -8.80 -4.74 0.32
C VAL A 20 -8.75 -6.13 1.00
N LEU A 21 -8.14 -6.23 2.19
CA LEU A 21 -8.16 -7.42 3.03
C LEU A 21 -9.55 -7.70 3.61
N ASN A 22 -10.28 -6.67 4.00
CA ASN A 22 -11.64 -6.82 4.51
C ASN A 22 -12.59 -7.34 3.42
N CYS A 23 -12.48 -6.81 2.21
CA CYS A 23 -13.23 -7.32 1.06
C CYS A 23 -12.91 -8.78 0.80
N ALA A 24 -11.64 -9.18 0.88
CA ALA A 24 -11.20 -10.55 0.58
C ALA A 24 -11.91 -11.61 1.43
N LYS A 25 -12.28 -11.27 2.68
CA LYS A 25 -13.03 -12.16 3.60
C LYS A 25 -14.41 -12.54 3.08
N ASN A 26 -14.99 -11.77 2.15
CA ASN A 26 -16.30 -12.06 1.56
C ASN A 26 -16.22 -12.98 0.33
N PHE A 27 -15.04 -13.10 -0.28
CA PHE A 27 -14.85 -13.81 -1.56
C PHE A 27 -14.02 -15.08 -1.42
N PHE A 28 -13.04 -15.09 -0.50
CA PHE A 28 -12.06 -16.17 -0.43
C PHE A 28 -12.15 -16.96 0.88
N PRO A 29 -11.87 -18.27 0.85
CA PRO A 29 -11.84 -19.08 2.06
C PRO A 29 -10.65 -18.71 2.94
N ALA A 30 -10.82 -18.84 4.26
CA ALA A 30 -9.80 -18.46 5.25
C ALA A 30 -8.39 -19.06 4.99
N PRO A 31 -8.22 -20.34 4.57
CA PRO A 31 -6.89 -20.89 4.27
C PRO A 31 -6.17 -20.15 3.14
N LEU A 32 -6.89 -19.72 2.09
CA LEU A 32 -6.31 -18.95 1.00
C LEU A 32 -5.90 -17.56 1.48
N ILE A 33 -6.74 -16.90 2.28
CA ILE A 33 -6.40 -15.61 2.88
C ILE A 33 -5.15 -15.74 3.77
N THR A 34 -5.08 -16.77 4.62
CA THR A 34 -3.90 -17.02 5.47
C THR A 34 -2.62 -17.18 4.66
N LYS A 35 -2.68 -17.87 3.51
CA LYS A 35 -1.55 -17.99 2.59
C LYS A 35 -1.20 -16.62 1.97
N ALA A 36 -2.20 -15.87 1.49
CA ALA A 36 -1.97 -14.61 0.80
C ALA A 36 -1.36 -13.52 1.69
N ILE A 37 -1.67 -13.51 2.99
CA ILE A 37 -1.18 -12.49 3.93
C ILE A 37 0.23 -12.79 4.50
N GLU A 38 0.94 -13.80 4.00
CA GLU A 38 2.24 -14.25 4.55
C GLU A 38 3.28 -13.12 4.66
N LEU A 39 3.32 -12.22 3.67
CA LEU A 39 4.21 -11.05 3.68
C LEU A 39 3.60 -9.80 4.32
N LEU A 40 2.31 -9.80 4.67
CA LEU A 40 1.70 -8.68 5.37
C LEU A 40 2.04 -8.72 6.88
N PRO A 41 2.20 -7.57 7.53
CA PRO A 41 2.39 -7.55 8.97
C PRO A 41 1.08 -7.93 9.70
N SER A 42 1.16 -8.65 10.83
CA SER A 42 -0.05 -9.10 11.54
C SER A 42 -0.80 -7.97 12.25
N ASN A 43 -0.12 -6.85 12.45
CA ASN A 43 -0.53 -5.73 13.28
C ASN A 43 -1.12 -4.57 12.46
N LEU A 44 -1.64 -4.85 11.26
CA LEU A 44 -2.21 -3.83 10.36
C LEU A 44 -3.24 -2.93 11.02
N GLU A 45 -3.97 -3.36 12.06
CA GLU A 45 -4.96 -2.56 12.79
C GLU A 45 -4.37 -1.46 13.70
N ARG A 46 -3.04 -1.39 13.85
CA ARG A 46 -2.41 -0.41 14.74
C ARG A 46 -2.51 1.01 14.15
N PRO A 47 -2.94 2.01 14.93
CA PRO A 47 -3.21 3.36 14.42
C PRO A 47 -1.95 4.13 14.00
N TYR A 48 -0.76 3.73 14.48
CA TYR A 48 0.51 4.35 14.11
C TYR A 48 1.15 3.75 12.85
N LEU A 49 0.55 2.71 12.25
CA LEU A 49 1.06 2.11 11.02
C LEU A 49 0.41 2.79 9.83
N GLU A 50 1.23 3.53 9.11
CA GLU A 50 0.78 4.41 8.02
C GLU A 50 0.91 3.72 6.66
N SER A 51 2.03 3.04 6.45
CA SER A 51 2.33 2.37 5.19
C SER A 51 3.15 1.10 5.41
N ILE A 52 3.16 0.25 4.39
CA ILE A 52 4.02 -0.93 4.31
C ILE A 52 4.62 -1.02 2.90
N PRO A 53 5.61 -1.89 2.66
CA PRO A 53 6.14 -2.15 1.33
C PRO A 53 5.04 -2.59 0.36
N GLU A 54 4.94 -1.91 -0.79
CA GLU A 54 3.94 -2.20 -1.81
C GLU A 54 4.04 -3.65 -2.32
N TYR A 55 5.24 -4.22 -2.33
CA TYR A 55 5.41 -5.62 -2.71
C TYR A 55 4.63 -6.60 -1.83
N ALA A 56 4.52 -6.36 -0.53
CA ALA A 56 3.75 -7.23 0.36
C ALA A 56 2.27 -7.25 -0.05
N PHE A 57 1.74 -6.13 -0.52
CA PHE A 57 0.40 -6.04 -1.10
C PHE A 57 0.31 -6.73 -2.47
N ILE A 58 1.29 -6.54 -3.35
CA ILE A 58 1.35 -7.21 -4.65
C ILE A 58 1.37 -8.73 -4.48
N HIS A 59 2.19 -9.25 -3.55
CA HIS A 59 2.25 -10.67 -3.23
C HIS A 59 0.89 -11.19 -2.74
N PHE A 60 0.22 -10.45 -1.87
CA PHE A 60 -1.13 -10.78 -1.41
C PHE A 60 -2.11 -10.89 -2.57
N MET A 61 -2.19 -9.88 -3.44
CA MET A 61 -3.08 -9.87 -4.61
C MET A 61 -2.72 -10.98 -5.61
N GLN A 62 -1.44 -11.19 -5.87
CA GLN A 62 -0.94 -12.22 -6.78
C GLN A 62 -1.29 -13.63 -6.29
N THR A 63 -1.16 -13.87 -4.97
CA THR A 63 -1.50 -15.17 -4.37
C THR A 63 -2.99 -15.45 -4.54
N LEU A 64 -3.85 -14.46 -4.29
CA LEU A 64 -5.29 -14.60 -4.52
C LEU A 64 -5.58 -14.87 -6.00
N TYR A 65 -4.96 -14.13 -6.91
CA TYR A 65 -5.15 -14.28 -8.35
C TYR A 65 -4.74 -15.66 -8.88
N GLN A 66 -3.63 -16.22 -8.38
CA GLN A 66 -3.10 -17.50 -8.86
C GLN A 66 -3.84 -18.72 -8.29
N GLU A 67 -4.44 -18.60 -7.11
CA GLU A 67 -4.96 -19.72 -6.33
C GLU A 67 -6.50 -19.70 -6.19
N SER A 68 -7.17 -18.78 -6.88
CA SER A 68 -8.63 -18.73 -6.98
C SER A 68 -9.10 -18.87 -8.42
N ASP A 69 -10.39 -19.14 -8.61
CA ASP A 69 -10.96 -19.06 -9.95
C ASP A 69 -11.00 -17.60 -10.44
N PRO A 70 -10.79 -17.33 -11.74
CA PRO A 70 -10.75 -15.97 -12.28
C PRO A 70 -12.01 -15.14 -11.98
N HIS A 71 -13.19 -15.77 -11.96
CA HIS A 71 -14.46 -15.07 -11.70
C HIS A 71 -14.52 -14.48 -10.30
N THR A 72 -14.30 -15.32 -9.30
CA THR A 72 -14.27 -14.89 -7.90
C THR A 72 -13.24 -13.78 -7.69
N PHE A 73 -12.06 -13.89 -8.32
CA PHE A 73 -11.05 -12.84 -8.22
C PHE A 73 -11.50 -11.52 -8.84
N PHE A 74 -12.10 -11.53 -10.02
CA PHE A 74 -12.54 -10.28 -10.65
C PHE A 74 -13.77 -9.68 -9.97
N ASP A 75 -14.71 -10.48 -9.47
CA ASP A 75 -15.81 -9.99 -8.64
C ASP A 75 -15.27 -9.31 -7.36
N TYR A 76 -14.26 -9.92 -6.75
CA TYR A 76 -13.53 -9.32 -5.63
C TYR A 76 -12.88 -7.98 -6.01
N ILE A 77 -12.20 -7.88 -7.16
CA ILE A 77 -11.60 -6.62 -7.62
C ILE A 77 -12.67 -5.56 -7.86
N VAL A 78 -13.80 -5.92 -8.49
CA VAL A 78 -14.91 -5.02 -8.77
C VAL A 78 -15.50 -4.45 -7.47
N ASP A 79 -15.72 -5.29 -6.46
CA ASP A 79 -16.21 -4.85 -5.15
C ASP A 79 -15.18 -3.98 -4.40
N CYS A 80 -13.93 -4.41 -4.35
CA CYS A 80 -12.84 -3.65 -3.72
C CYS A 80 -12.69 -2.26 -4.34
N THR A 81 -12.65 -2.19 -5.66
CA THR A 81 -12.47 -0.93 -6.39
C THR A 81 -13.67 -0.01 -6.25
N ALA A 82 -14.89 -0.55 -6.11
CA ALA A 82 -16.07 0.24 -5.78
C ALA A 82 -15.91 0.93 -4.41
N GLN A 83 -15.43 0.21 -3.39
CA GLN A 83 -15.18 0.78 -2.06
C GLN A 83 -13.98 1.74 -2.06
N LEU A 84 -12.86 1.36 -2.68
CA LEU A 84 -11.65 2.19 -2.82
C LEU A 84 -11.94 3.49 -3.56
N SER A 85 -12.86 3.49 -4.53
CA SER A 85 -13.18 4.69 -5.28
C SER A 85 -13.64 5.82 -4.34
N PHE A 86 -14.29 5.52 -3.20
CA PHE A 86 -14.64 6.51 -2.17
C PHE A 86 -13.45 7.11 -1.45
N MET A 87 -12.27 6.51 -1.49
CA MET A 87 -11.05 7.12 -0.96
C MET A 87 -10.48 8.18 -1.94
N TRP A 88 -10.97 8.27 -3.17
CA TRP A 88 -10.67 9.40 -4.06
C TRP A 88 -11.68 10.54 -3.83
N PRO A 89 -11.19 11.77 -3.54
CA PRO A 89 -12.01 12.93 -3.26
C PRO A 89 -12.69 13.43 -4.54
N ILE A 90 -13.82 14.12 -4.36
CA ILE A 90 -14.44 14.93 -5.40
C ILE A 90 -14.12 16.39 -5.03
N PRO A 91 -13.24 17.08 -5.77
CA PRO A 91 -12.73 18.41 -5.41
C PRO A 91 -13.83 19.46 -5.22
N ILE A 92 -13.53 20.51 -4.43
CA ILE A 92 -14.35 21.73 -4.39
C ILE A 92 -13.83 22.68 -5.47
N ASP A 93 -14.49 22.72 -6.62
CA ASP A 93 -14.51 23.94 -7.41
C ASP A 93 -15.97 24.29 -7.77
N SER A 94 -16.30 25.57 -7.65
CA SER A 94 -17.63 26.10 -7.99
C SER A 94 -17.77 26.42 -9.48
N LYS A 95 -16.69 26.29 -10.27
CA LYS A 95 -16.62 26.80 -11.65
C LYS A 95 -16.31 25.76 -12.72
N ARG A 96 -15.87 24.54 -12.37
CA ARG A 96 -15.50 23.48 -13.32
C ARG A 96 -15.84 22.10 -12.75
N ASN A 97 -17.10 21.71 -12.86
CA ASN A 97 -17.59 20.40 -12.42
C ASN A 97 -17.86 19.49 -13.62
N THR A 98 -16.91 19.38 -14.54
CA THR A 98 -17.00 18.37 -15.60
C THR A 98 -16.27 17.11 -15.16
N LEU A 99 -16.55 15.99 -15.83
CA LEU A 99 -15.83 14.75 -15.53
C LEU A 99 -14.31 14.94 -15.73
N VAL A 100 -13.94 15.60 -16.83
CA VAL A 100 -12.55 15.88 -17.18
C VAL A 100 -11.85 16.75 -16.14
N SER A 101 -12.47 17.84 -15.66
CA SER A 101 -11.83 18.69 -14.65
C SER A 101 -11.63 17.94 -13.34
N ILE A 102 -12.63 17.18 -12.89
CA ILE A 102 -12.53 16.37 -11.67
C ILE A 102 -11.43 15.31 -11.79
N LEU A 103 -11.35 14.61 -12.92
CA LEU A 103 -10.33 13.59 -13.13
C LEU A 103 -8.91 14.18 -13.16
N ASN A 104 -8.72 15.34 -13.80
CA ASN A 104 -7.44 16.04 -13.80
C ASN A 104 -7.02 16.48 -12.39
N ASP A 105 -7.92 17.13 -11.65
CA ASP A 105 -7.67 17.61 -10.30
C ASP A 105 -7.28 16.48 -9.34
N VAL A 106 -7.96 15.33 -9.46
CA VAL A 106 -7.68 14.17 -8.60
C VAL A 106 -6.39 13.48 -9.03
N THR A 107 -6.09 13.39 -10.33
CA THR A 107 -4.81 12.85 -10.81
C THR A 107 -3.63 13.64 -10.22
N GLU A 108 -3.67 14.98 -10.29
CA GLU A 108 -2.63 15.85 -9.71
C GLU A 108 -2.49 15.66 -8.17
N GLN A 109 -3.61 15.50 -7.48
CA GLN A 109 -3.61 15.24 -6.03
C GLN A 109 -3.08 13.84 -5.65
N PHE A 110 -3.27 12.83 -6.51
CA PHE A 110 -2.79 11.47 -6.22
C PHE A 110 -1.35 11.23 -6.64
N GLU A 111 -0.88 11.87 -7.73
CA GLU A 111 0.55 11.92 -8.10
C GLU A 111 1.42 12.45 -6.97
N THR A 112 0.89 13.37 -6.15
CA THR A 112 1.60 13.93 -5.00
C THR A 112 1.51 13.09 -3.72
N ARG A 113 0.64 12.05 -3.66
CA ARG A 113 0.22 11.43 -2.37
C ARG A 113 0.16 9.90 -2.32
N SER A 114 0.35 9.20 -3.43
CA SER A 114 0.26 7.73 -3.51
C SER A 114 1.54 7.08 -4.07
N SER A 115 1.80 5.83 -3.70
CA SER A 115 2.89 5.03 -4.29
C SER A 115 2.69 4.79 -5.77
N GLN A 116 3.78 4.39 -6.42
CA GLN A 116 4.04 4.24 -7.86
C GLN A 116 2.98 3.55 -8.74
N SER A 117 1.87 3.05 -8.19
CA SER A 117 0.66 2.65 -8.92
C SER A 117 -0.10 3.89 -9.43
N GLU A 118 0.62 4.81 -10.08
CA GLU A 118 0.09 6.05 -10.65
C GLU A 118 -0.83 5.69 -11.81
N ILE A 119 -2.15 5.85 -11.62
CA ILE A 119 -3.08 5.98 -12.73
C ILE A 119 -2.88 7.40 -13.26
N GLN A 120 -2.13 7.55 -14.35
CA GLN A 120 -2.08 8.81 -15.08
C GLN A 120 -3.15 8.78 -16.16
N LEU A 121 -3.87 9.88 -16.28
CA LEU A 121 -4.95 10.05 -17.22
C LEU A 121 -4.50 10.98 -18.35
N ASP A 122 -4.39 10.45 -19.57
CA ASP A 122 -4.19 11.27 -20.77
C ASP A 122 -5.49 11.34 -21.57
N LEU A 123 -5.83 12.54 -22.02
CA LEU A 123 -7.11 12.87 -22.64
C LEU A 123 -6.90 13.12 -24.13
N GLU A 124 -7.37 12.18 -24.95
CA GLU A 124 -7.35 12.31 -26.41
C GLU A 124 -8.77 12.58 -26.94
N GLY A 125 -8.97 13.72 -27.59
CA GLY A 125 -10.22 14.05 -28.27
C GLY A 125 -10.29 13.42 -29.67
N TYR A 126 -11.33 12.65 -29.96
CA TYR A 126 -11.53 12.01 -31.25
C TYR A 126 -13.02 11.94 -31.62
N GLN A 127 -13.44 12.60 -32.72
CA GLN A 127 -14.79 12.45 -33.30
C GLN A 127 -15.95 12.41 -32.27
N ASN A 128 -16.11 13.47 -31.46
CA ASN A 128 -17.10 13.57 -30.38
C ASN A 128 -16.97 12.54 -29.25
N GLN A 129 -15.77 11.99 -29.06
CA GLN A 129 -15.43 11.10 -27.96
C GLN A 129 -14.16 11.59 -27.28
N VAL A 130 -14.03 11.23 -26.00
CA VAL A 130 -12.83 11.46 -25.20
C VAL A 130 -12.31 10.10 -24.78
N LYS A 131 -11.06 9.79 -25.12
CA LYS A 131 -10.35 8.64 -24.57
C LYS A 131 -9.59 9.07 -23.33
N ILE A 132 -9.70 8.27 -22.28
CA ILE A 132 -8.92 8.42 -21.07
C ILE A 132 -7.97 7.23 -21.00
N HIS A 133 -6.70 7.49 -21.27
CA HIS A 133 -5.65 6.48 -21.15
C HIS A 133 -5.30 6.27 -19.69
N ILE A 134 -5.06 5.01 -19.32
CA ILE A 134 -4.62 4.58 -18.00
C ILE A 134 -3.19 4.09 -18.20
N SER A 135 -2.22 4.81 -17.68
CA SER A 135 -0.89 4.26 -17.48
C SER A 135 -0.78 3.70 -16.08
N THR A 136 0.04 2.66 -15.92
CA THR A 136 0.61 2.25 -14.64
C THR A 136 2.11 2.32 -14.81
N ALA A 137 2.88 2.79 -13.83
CA ALA A 137 4.32 3.02 -14.02
C ALA A 137 5.01 1.82 -14.72
N ASN A 138 5.63 2.07 -15.88
CA ASN A 138 6.17 1.06 -16.81
C ASN A 138 7.17 0.05 -16.21
N ASP A 139 7.58 0.23 -14.96
CA ASP A 139 8.55 -0.63 -14.29
C ASP A 139 7.90 -1.80 -13.52
N TYR A 140 6.56 -1.89 -13.45
CA TYR A 140 5.89 -3.00 -12.75
C TYR A 140 6.11 -4.37 -13.39
N GLU A 141 6.05 -4.47 -14.72
CA GLU A 141 6.29 -5.74 -15.43
C GLU A 141 7.70 -6.28 -15.19
N ASN A 142 8.70 -5.39 -15.21
CA ASN A 142 10.08 -5.75 -14.92
C ASN A 142 10.31 -6.10 -13.44
N ARG A 143 9.64 -5.39 -12.51
CA ARG A 143 9.82 -5.59 -11.07
C ARG A 143 9.02 -6.76 -10.51
N TYR A 144 7.85 -7.07 -11.07
CA TYR A 144 6.86 -7.97 -10.45
C TYR A 144 6.25 -8.95 -11.47
N GLN A 145 7.12 -9.72 -12.15
CA GLN A 145 6.79 -10.74 -13.16
C GLN A 145 5.43 -11.44 -12.91
N GLY A 146 4.51 -11.35 -13.88
CA GLY A 146 3.22 -12.07 -13.85
C GLY A 146 2.07 -11.37 -13.11
N SER A 147 2.26 -10.12 -12.66
CA SER A 147 1.21 -9.30 -12.02
C SER A 147 0.47 -8.33 -12.95
N ALA A 148 0.95 -8.19 -14.18
CA ALA A 148 0.56 -7.11 -15.09
C ALA A 148 -0.95 -7.11 -15.42
N PHE A 149 -1.53 -8.28 -15.71
CA PHE A 149 -2.94 -8.34 -16.11
C PHE A 149 -3.91 -7.96 -14.99
N TRP A 150 -3.76 -8.50 -13.77
CA TRP A 150 -4.67 -8.13 -12.69
C TRP A 150 -4.47 -6.68 -12.23
N LEU A 151 -3.24 -6.14 -12.35
CA LEU A 151 -2.96 -4.73 -12.09
C LEU A 151 -3.65 -3.82 -13.10
N GLU A 152 -3.57 -4.15 -14.39
CA GLU A 152 -4.32 -3.48 -15.46
C GLU A 152 -5.82 -3.48 -15.12
N MET A 153 -6.37 -4.67 -14.83
CA MET A 153 -7.80 -4.80 -14.53
C MET A 153 -8.18 -4.03 -13.27
N LYS A 154 -7.36 -4.03 -12.21
CA LYS A 154 -7.58 -3.23 -11.00
C LYS A 154 -7.67 -1.74 -11.34
N SER A 155 -6.75 -1.22 -12.14
CA SER A 155 -6.72 0.19 -12.54
C SER A 155 -7.92 0.57 -13.41
N LEU A 156 -8.29 -0.29 -14.36
CA LEU A 156 -9.48 -0.13 -15.18
C LEU A 156 -10.76 -0.09 -14.33
N PHE A 157 -10.97 -1.10 -13.48
CA PHE A 157 -12.14 -1.17 -12.63
C PHE A 157 -12.20 0.01 -11.67
N PHE A 158 -11.07 0.41 -11.09
CA PHE A 158 -10.99 1.59 -10.25
C PHE A 158 -11.50 2.84 -10.98
N LEU A 159 -11.00 3.12 -12.19
CA LEU A 159 -11.45 4.28 -12.97
C LEU A 159 -12.95 4.18 -13.30
N ILE A 160 -13.44 3.02 -13.74
CA ILE A 160 -14.86 2.81 -14.03
C ILE A 160 -15.72 3.07 -12.79
N GLN A 161 -15.34 2.55 -11.62
CA GLN A 161 -16.11 2.76 -10.39
C GLN A 161 -16.08 4.21 -9.94
N TYR A 162 -14.95 4.90 -10.12
CA TYR A 162 -14.86 6.33 -9.84
C TYR A 162 -15.77 7.14 -10.78
N VAL A 163 -15.79 6.84 -12.08
CA VAL A 163 -16.71 7.50 -13.03
C VAL A 163 -18.17 7.17 -12.70
N ARG A 164 -18.50 5.93 -12.29
CA ARG A 164 -19.85 5.57 -11.82
C ARG A 164 -20.31 6.37 -10.61
N ARG A 165 -19.41 6.76 -9.70
CA ARG A 165 -19.76 7.68 -8.60
C ARG A 165 -20.18 9.05 -9.09
N LEU A 166 -19.68 9.49 -10.25
CA LEU A 166 -19.93 10.81 -10.82
C LEU A 166 -21.13 10.82 -11.79
N LEU A 167 -21.23 9.81 -12.67
CA LEU A 167 -22.26 9.73 -13.72
C LEU A 167 -23.44 8.81 -13.38
N GLY A 168 -23.32 7.98 -12.34
CA GLY A 168 -24.34 7.03 -11.90
C GLY A 168 -23.87 5.58 -11.91
N LYS A 169 -24.41 4.77 -10.99
CA LYS A 169 -23.98 3.39 -10.71
C LYS A 169 -24.05 2.45 -11.92
N ASP A 170 -24.98 2.70 -12.84
CA ASP A 170 -25.22 1.85 -14.02
C ASP A 170 -24.43 2.34 -15.25
N TRP A 171 -23.60 3.37 -15.08
CA TRP A 171 -22.77 3.91 -16.16
C TRP A 171 -21.75 2.87 -16.65
N LEU A 172 -21.55 2.89 -17.97
CA LEU A 172 -20.55 2.11 -18.70
C LEU A 172 -19.87 3.00 -19.76
N PRO A 173 -18.55 2.87 -19.97
CA PRO A 173 -17.88 3.51 -21.08
C PRO A 173 -18.44 3.06 -22.43
N LEU A 174 -18.25 3.89 -23.45
CA LEU A 174 -18.55 3.53 -24.84
C LEU A 174 -17.72 2.31 -25.25
N SER A 175 -16.41 2.34 -25.03
CA SER A 175 -15.51 1.20 -25.27
C SER A 175 -14.37 1.18 -24.26
N VAL A 176 -13.73 0.03 -24.15
CA VAL A 176 -12.52 -0.18 -23.34
C VAL A 176 -11.41 -0.71 -24.23
N GLY A 177 -10.18 -0.23 -24.04
CA GLY A 177 -8.96 -0.81 -24.59
C GLY A 177 -8.14 -1.47 -23.49
N LEU A 178 -7.63 -2.67 -23.76
CA LEU A 178 -6.74 -3.44 -22.89
C LEU A 178 -5.43 -3.73 -23.62
N GLN A 179 -4.32 -3.66 -22.88
CA GLN A 179 -3.01 -4.09 -23.33
C GLN A 179 -2.93 -5.62 -23.39
N HIS A 180 -3.45 -6.32 -22.39
CA HIS A 180 -3.39 -7.79 -22.37
C HIS A 180 -4.48 -8.44 -23.24
N VAL A 181 -4.13 -9.58 -23.83
CA VAL A 181 -4.98 -10.36 -24.75
C VAL A 181 -5.86 -11.38 -24.01
N ASP A 182 -5.55 -11.69 -22.74
CA ASP A 182 -6.17 -12.75 -21.94
C ASP A 182 -7.56 -12.39 -21.39
N ILE A 183 -8.47 -11.91 -22.25
CA ILE A 183 -9.88 -11.66 -21.89
C ILE A 183 -10.67 -12.95 -21.67
N GLU A 184 -10.16 -14.11 -22.11
CA GLU A 184 -10.81 -15.41 -21.90
C GLU A 184 -11.00 -15.77 -20.42
N ARG A 185 -10.21 -15.17 -19.52
CA ARG A 185 -10.37 -15.29 -18.06
C ARG A 185 -11.56 -14.50 -17.51
N LEU A 186 -12.15 -13.64 -18.33
CA LEU A 186 -13.32 -12.82 -18.04
C LEU A 186 -14.52 -13.41 -18.83
N ASP A 187 -15.06 -14.55 -18.39
CA ASP A 187 -16.15 -15.26 -19.09
C ASP A 187 -17.45 -14.41 -19.26
N GLY A 188 -18.20 -14.75 -20.32
CA GLY A 188 -19.67 -14.72 -20.42
C GLY A 188 -20.45 -13.43 -20.15
N GLU A 189 -20.36 -12.41 -21.01
CA GLU A 189 -21.12 -11.13 -20.95
C GLU A 189 -20.47 -9.98 -20.16
N LEU A 190 -19.17 -9.73 -20.38
CA LEU A 190 -18.50 -8.61 -19.72
C LEU A 190 -19.15 -7.26 -20.11
N LYS A 191 -20.08 -6.78 -19.29
CA LYS A 191 -20.70 -5.45 -19.35
C LYS A 191 -19.68 -4.41 -18.86
N LEU A 192 -18.48 -4.40 -19.41
CA LEU A 192 -17.48 -3.34 -19.16
C LEU A 192 -17.72 -2.13 -20.04
N ALA A 193 -18.33 -2.31 -21.20
CA ALA A 193 -18.53 -1.25 -22.17
C ALA A 193 -19.79 -1.45 -23.00
N LYS A 194 -20.33 -0.36 -23.54
CA LYS A 194 -21.54 -0.35 -24.38
C LYS A 194 -21.28 -0.91 -25.79
N GLN A 195 -20.11 -0.64 -26.37
CA GLN A 195 -19.76 -0.97 -27.75
C GLN A 195 -18.71 -2.08 -27.86
N GLY A 196 -18.09 -2.47 -26.74
CA GLY A 196 -17.17 -3.60 -26.67
C GLY A 196 -15.83 -3.28 -26.00
N VAL A 197 -15.04 -4.34 -25.82
CA VAL A 197 -13.68 -4.32 -25.27
C VAL A 197 -12.71 -4.71 -26.38
N PHE A 198 -11.65 -3.93 -26.55
CA PHE A 198 -10.60 -4.14 -27.54
C PHE A 198 -9.31 -4.53 -26.82
N VAL A 199 -8.70 -5.64 -27.22
CA VAL A 199 -7.43 -6.12 -26.64
C VAL A 199 -6.25 -5.81 -27.55
N ASP A 200 -5.02 -6.10 -27.09
CA ASP A 200 -3.77 -5.86 -27.84
C ASP A 200 -3.60 -4.38 -28.22
N ARG A 201 -3.84 -3.50 -27.24
CA ARG A 201 -3.71 -2.05 -27.39
C ARG A 201 -2.39 -1.58 -26.80
N GLU A 202 -1.87 -0.45 -27.30
CA GLU A 202 -0.63 0.13 -26.78
C GLU A 202 -0.75 0.59 -25.32
N SER A 203 -1.96 0.95 -24.89
CA SER A 203 -2.28 1.36 -23.53
C SER A 203 -3.70 0.93 -23.16
N THR A 204 -3.93 0.82 -21.85
CA THR A 204 -5.27 0.62 -21.30
C THR A 204 -6.05 1.92 -21.41
N TYR A 205 -7.31 1.90 -21.82
CA TYR A 205 -8.12 3.12 -21.89
C TYR A 205 -9.62 2.87 -21.73
N ILE A 206 -10.36 3.93 -21.36
CA ILE A 206 -11.82 3.98 -21.47
C ILE A 206 -12.24 5.09 -22.44
N VAL A 207 -13.37 4.93 -23.10
CA VAL A 207 -13.92 5.94 -24.02
C VAL A 207 -15.26 6.47 -23.51
N LEU A 208 -15.41 7.79 -23.51
CA LEU A 208 -16.60 8.55 -23.12
C LEU A 208 -17.14 9.32 -24.32
N SER A 209 -18.42 9.68 -24.32
CA SER A 209 -18.90 10.71 -25.24
C SER A 209 -18.38 12.08 -24.81
N GLU A 210 -18.25 13.01 -25.76
CA GLU A 210 -17.89 14.40 -25.46
C GLU A 210 -18.89 15.05 -24.50
N GLU A 211 -20.17 14.70 -24.63
CA GLU A 211 -21.22 15.13 -23.69
C GLU A 211 -20.95 14.62 -22.26
N GLU A 212 -20.68 13.32 -22.08
CA GLU A 212 -20.36 12.75 -20.76
C GLU A 212 -19.11 13.38 -20.14
N ALA A 213 -18.11 13.72 -20.97
CA ALA A 213 -16.85 14.29 -20.55
C ALA A 213 -16.94 15.76 -20.10
N TYR A 214 -17.75 16.57 -20.78
CA TYR A 214 -17.77 18.03 -20.62
C TYR A 214 -19.09 18.61 -20.09
N GLN A 215 -20.15 17.81 -19.93
CA GLN A 215 -21.36 18.29 -19.26
C GLN A 215 -21.07 18.70 -17.81
N GLU A 216 -21.82 19.68 -17.31
CA GLU A 216 -21.78 20.05 -15.90
C GLU A 216 -22.40 18.92 -15.06
N LEU A 217 -21.65 18.47 -14.07
CA LEU A 217 -22.05 17.43 -13.13
C LEU A 217 -22.60 18.05 -11.86
N ASN A 218 -23.78 17.56 -11.45
CA ASN A 218 -24.36 17.88 -10.15
C ASN A 218 -23.88 16.87 -9.09
N VAL A 219 -22.59 16.93 -8.77
CA VAL A 219 -21.96 16.06 -7.76
C VAL A 219 -21.71 16.85 -6.48
N LYS A 220 -21.95 16.21 -5.33
CA LYS A 220 -21.59 16.80 -4.04
C LYS A 220 -20.09 16.66 -3.83
N PRO A 221 -19.37 17.74 -3.44
CA PRO A 221 -17.99 17.62 -3.03
C PRO A 221 -17.83 16.56 -1.95
N TYR A 222 -16.77 15.78 -2.06
CA TYR A 222 -16.45 14.72 -1.12
C TYR A 222 -14.98 14.85 -0.74
N HIS A 223 -14.72 15.13 0.53
CA HIS A 223 -13.37 15.20 1.04
C HIS A 223 -12.93 13.85 1.56
N TYR A 224 -11.82 13.39 1.04
CA TYR A 224 -11.03 12.34 1.65
C TYR A 224 -9.73 12.95 2.17
N SER A 225 -9.66 13.16 3.48
CA SER A 225 -8.45 13.68 4.12
C SER A 225 -7.50 12.53 4.40
N LEU A 226 -6.44 12.44 3.62
CA LEU A 226 -5.26 11.66 3.98
C LEU A 226 -4.38 12.51 4.92
N PRO A 227 -3.71 11.91 5.93
CA PRO A 227 -2.68 12.60 6.68
C PRO A 227 -1.61 13.14 5.72
N GLU A 228 -1.00 14.28 6.02
CA GLU A 228 0.23 14.71 5.33
C GLU A 228 1.39 13.86 5.85
N TYR A 229 2.28 13.43 4.94
CA TYR A 229 3.44 12.62 5.30
C TYR A 229 4.72 13.37 4.99
N ASP A 230 5.74 13.08 5.79
CA ASP A 230 7.09 13.51 5.51
C ASP A 230 7.57 12.86 4.21
N VAL A 231 8.09 13.68 3.31
CA VAL A 231 8.76 13.20 2.09
C VAL A 231 10.03 12.46 2.52
N LEU A 232 10.06 11.15 2.34
CA LEU A 232 11.22 10.33 2.68
C LEU A 232 12.31 10.49 1.61
N THR A 233 13.37 11.22 1.94
CA THR A 233 14.38 11.64 0.98
C THR A 233 15.52 10.63 0.83
N THR A 234 15.82 9.88 1.89
CA THR A 234 16.91 8.90 1.91
C THR A 234 16.38 7.47 1.82
N TYR A 235 17.20 6.57 1.29
CA TYR A 235 16.94 5.14 1.31
C TYR A 235 16.84 4.61 2.74
N HIS A 236 17.64 5.14 3.68
CA HIS A 236 17.56 4.83 5.11
C HIS A 236 16.17 5.12 5.70
N GLU A 237 15.61 6.30 5.43
CA GLU A 237 14.27 6.70 5.90
C GLU A 237 13.19 5.82 5.28
N GLN A 238 13.26 5.60 3.96
CA GLN A 238 12.34 4.73 3.23
C GLN A 238 12.39 3.29 3.75
N LEU A 239 13.59 2.75 3.99
CA LEU A 239 13.79 1.41 4.53
C LEU A 239 13.29 1.29 5.96
N SER A 240 13.50 2.34 6.76
CA SER A 240 13.04 2.39 8.14
C SER A 240 11.52 2.36 8.20
N SER A 241 10.86 3.23 7.42
CA SER A 241 9.40 3.27 7.30
C SER A 241 8.83 1.93 6.82
N ALA A 242 9.41 1.37 5.76
CA ALA A 242 9.04 0.06 5.20
C ALA A 242 9.10 -1.10 6.21
N LEU A 243 10.15 -1.16 7.03
CA LEU A 243 10.41 -2.32 7.89
C LEU A 243 9.83 -2.17 9.30
N MET A 244 9.49 -0.95 9.73
CA MET A 244 8.92 -0.69 11.04
C MET A 244 7.67 -1.52 11.40
N PRO A 245 6.72 -1.79 10.48
CA PRO A 245 5.56 -2.65 10.75
C PRO A 245 5.90 -4.08 11.17
N TYR A 246 7.08 -4.58 10.78
CA TYR A 246 7.50 -5.97 10.97
C TYR A 246 8.35 -6.19 12.22
N ILE A 247 8.75 -5.11 12.90
CA ILE A 247 9.56 -5.19 14.13
C ILE A 247 8.71 -5.81 15.25
N GLY A 248 9.23 -6.88 15.86
CA GLY A 248 8.53 -7.64 16.91
C GLY A 248 7.61 -8.74 16.38
N GLU A 249 7.18 -8.67 15.12
CA GLU A 249 6.33 -9.70 14.48
C GLU A 249 7.16 -10.91 14.03
N ARG A 250 8.35 -10.64 13.50
CA ARG A 250 9.27 -11.65 12.99
C ARG A 250 10.71 -11.20 13.17
N LYS A 251 11.64 -12.16 13.08
CA LYS A 251 13.06 -11.83 13.02
C LYS A 251 13.35 -11.15 11.68
N LEU A 252 13.71 -9.86 11.73
CA LEU A 252 14.14 -9.11 10.56
C LEU A 252 15.66 -9.19 10.41
N ASP A 253 16.09 -10.12 9.56
CA ASP A 253 17.43 -10.16 9.00
C ASP A 253 17.43 -9.65 7.55
N LEU A 254 18.60 -9.63 6.93
CA LEU A 254 18.76 -9.06 5.59
C LEU A 254 18.04 -9.88 4.52
N ASP A 255 17.87 -11.19 4.76
CA ASP A 255 17.17 -12.09 3.84
C ASP A 255 15.67 -11.85 3.88
N SER A 256 15.08 -11.83 5.07
CA SER A 256 13.66 -11.48 5.25
C SER A 256 13.32 -10.06 4.80
N ALA A 257 14.20 -9.07 5.05
CA ALA A 257 14.00 -7.73 4.52
C ALA A 257 14.07 -7.68 2.98
N ALA A 258 14.99 -8.44 2.37
CA ALA A 258 15.09 -8.53 0.91
C ALA A 258 13.84 -9.13 0.28
N GLU A 259 13.27 -10.16 0.90
CA GLU A 259 12.00 -10.79 0.51
C GLU A 259 10.82 -9.82 0.59
N ILE A 260 10.61 -9.17 1.75
CA ILE A 260 9.50 -8.21 1.96
C ILE A 260 9.54 -7.04 0.96
N LEU A 261 10.74 -6.63 0.56
CA LEU A 261 10.96 -5.50 -0.34
C LEU A 261 11.08 -5.89 -1.82
N ASN A 262 11.03 -7.19 -2.14
CA ASN A 262 11.36 -7.73 -3.46
C ASN A 262 12.65 -7.16 -4.07
N THR A 263 13.74 -7.27 -3.31
CA THR A 263 15.05 -6.79 -3.76
C THR A 263 16.16 -7.76 -3.35
N SER A 264 17.41 -7.44 -3.70
CA SER A 264 18.55 -8.25 -3.27
C SER A 264 19.19 -7.70 -2.00
N ARG A 265 19.77 -8.58 -1.19
CA ARG A 265 20.67 -8.20 -0.08
C ARG A 265 21.71 -7.17 -0.50
N ARG A 266 22.31 -7.39 -1.68
CA ARG A 266 23.35 -6.54 -2.26
C ARG A 266 22.81 -5.13 -2.53
N THR A 267 21.57 -5.01 -3.00
CA THR A 267 20.93 -3.72 -3.26
C THR A 267 20.76 -2.93 -1.96
N ILE A 268 20.16 -3.56 -0.93
CA ILE A 268 19.96 -2.94 0.39
C ILE A 268 21.31 -2.47 0.96
N GLN A 269 22.30 -3.36 0.99
CA GLN A 269 23.62 -3.04 1.52
C GLN A 269 24.30 -1.92 0.73
N ARG A 270 24.28 -1.97 -0.60
CA ARG A 270 24.89 -0.95 -1.45
C ARG A 270 24.26 0.42 -1.22
N LYS A 271 22.92 0.51 -1.21
CA LYS A 271 22.21 1.79 -1.00
C LYS A 271 22.47 2.36 0.39
N LEU A 272 22.42 1.54 1.45
CA LEU A 272 22.78 1.98 2.81
C LEU A 272 24.25 2.40 2.94
N ASN A 273 25.17 1.70 2.26
CA ASN A 273 26.59 2.06 2.28
C ASN A 273 26.83 3.42 1.60
N ASN A 274 26.08 3.74 0.53
CA ASN A 274 26.13 5.06 -0.12
C ASN A 274 25.68 6.18 0.84
N GLU A 275 24.85 5.85 1.83
CA GLU A 275 24.41 6.74 2.91
C GLU A 275 25.23 6.57 4.20
N HIS A 276 26.39 5.92 4.12
CA HIS A 276 27.31 5.71 5.24
C HIS A 276 26.70 5.01 6.47
N THR A 277 25.66 4.21 6.26
CA THR A 277 25.01 3.40 7.30
C THR A 277 25.05 1.90 6.96
N THR A 278 24.51 1.07 7.83
CA THR A 278 24.47 -0.38 7.64
C THR A 278 23.11 -0.91 8.04
N PHE A 279 22.67 -2.00 7.42
CA PHE A 279 21.40 -2.64 7.76
C PHE A 279 21.25 -2.92 9.26
N ARG A 280 22.33 -3.38 9.89
CA ARG A 280 22.35 -3.62 11.34
C ARG A 280 22.04 -2.37 12.15
N LYS A 281 22.63 -1.21 11.80
CA LYS A 281 22.34 0.06 12.47
C LYS A 281 20.86 0.46 12.32
N VAL A 282 20.31 0.27 11.13
CA VAL A 282 18.88 0.54 10.84
C VAL A 282 17.98 -0.32 11.72
N ILE A 283 18.18 -1.64 11.70
CA ILE A 283 17.37 -2.56 12.52
C ILE A 283 17.52 -2.25 14.01
N GLU A 284 18.74 -1.99 14.50
CA GLU A 284 18.94 -1.60 15.90
C GLU A 284 18.18 -0.32 16.26
N GLN A 285 18.13 0.69 15.37
CA GLN A 285 17.34 1.91 15.58
C GLN A 285 15.83 1.63 15.63
N LEU A 286 15.32 0.86 14.66
CA LEU A 286 13.90 0.48 14.61
C LEU A 286 13.48 -0.33 15.85
N GLN A 287 14.32 -1.26 16.30
CA GLN A 287 14.09 -2.01 17.53
C GLN A 287 13.98 -1.10 18.76
N MET A 288 14.77 -0.02 18.82
CA MET A 288 14.68 0.93 19.94
C MET A 288 13.43 1.81 19.85
N GLN A 289 13.06 2.26 18.66
CA GLN A 289 11.80 2.99 18.46
C GLN A 289 10.59 2.11 18.84
N PHE A 290 10.60 0.82 18.47
CA PHE A 290 9.61 -0.14 18.94
C PHE A 290 9.65 -0.31 20.46
N ALA A 291 10.83 -0.48 21.06
CA ALA A 291 10.96 -0.62 22.50
C ALA A 291 10.40 0.58 23.27
N ILE A 292 10.64 1.81 22.79
CA ILE A 292 10.09 3.04 23.38
C ILE A 292 8.55 2.99 23.36
N ARG A 293 7.93 2.69 22.21
CA ARG A 293 6.47 2.57 22.09
C ARG A 293 5.89 1.49 23.00
N VAL A 294 6.58 0.37 23.15
CA VAL A 294 6.13 -0.72 24.05
C VAL A 294 6.31 -0.36 25.52
N LEU A 295 7.32 0.44 25.86
CA LEU A 295 7.48 0.98 27.22
C LEU A 295 6.37 1.98 27.57
N GLU A 296 5.94 2.80 26.61
CA GLU A 296 4.83 3.75 26.76
C GLU A 296 3.50 3.05 27.04
N ASP A 297 3.29 1.88 26.44
CA ASP A 297 2.11 1.04 26.65
C ASP A 297 2.08 0.37 28.05
N GLY A 298 3.21 0.30 28.75
CA GLY A 298 3.32 -0.15 30.16
C GLY A 298 3.00 -1.63 30.43
N ARG A 299 2.51 -2.39 29.44
CA ARG A 299 2.04 -3.78 29.61
C ARG A 299 3.15 -4.82 29.73
N PHE A 300 4.36 -4.50 29.30
CA PHE A 300 5.48 -5.44 29.19
C PHE A 300 6.63 -5.08 30.12
N SER A 301 7.28 -6.09 30.70
CA SER A 301 8.51 -5.87 31.45
C SER A 301 9.70 -5.69 30.50
N ILE A 302 10.80 -5.12 31.00
CA ILE A 302 12.04 -4.97 30.22
C ILE A 302 12.58 -6.32 29.74
N SER A 303 12.37 -7.38 30.51
CA SER A 303 12.75 -8.74 30.11
C SER A 303 11.91 -9.26 28.95
N ASP A 304 10.59 -8.99 28.98
CA ASP A 304 9.69 -9.37 27.90
C ASP A 304 10.06 -8.65 26.61
N ILE A 305 10.31 -7.35 26.68
CA ILE A 305 10.74 -6.52 25.53
C ILE A 305 12.07 -7.05 24.96
N ALA A 306 13.05 -7.32 25.82
CA ALA A 306 14.35 -7.85 25.39
C ALA A 306 14.21 -9.18 24.66
N SER A 307 13.43 -10.11 25.23
CA SER A 307 13.17 -11.42 24.63
C SER A 307 12.44 -11.30 23.30
N HIS A 308 11.43 -10.44 23.22
CA HIS A 308 10.62 -10.22 22.02
C HIS A 308 11.43 -9.61 20.87
N LEU A 309 12.39 -8.73 21.18
CA LEU A 309 13.32 -8.16 20.21
C LEU A 309 14.52 -9.08 19.86
N GLY A 310 14.55 -10.31 20.39
CA GLY A 310 15.58 -11.30 20.08
C GLY A 310 16.93 -11.09 20.80
N TYR A 311 16.96 -10.31 21.89
CA TYR A 311 18.16 -10.19 22.72
C TYR A 311 18.32 -11.41 23.62
N ALA A 312 19.55 -11.95 23.70
CA ALA A 312 19.85 -13.12 24.52
C ALA A 312 19.56 -12.94 26.03
N ASN A 313 19.57 -11.70 26.52
CA ASN A 313 19.13 -11.35 27.89
C ASN A 313 18.84 -9.84 27.99
N SER A 314 18.15 -9.47 29.07
CA SER A 314 17.77 -8.07 29.35
C SER A 314 18.99 -7.16 29.50
N SER A 315 20.14 -7.64 30.00
CA SER A 315 21.34 -6.82 30.14
C SER A 315 21.92 -6.36 28.79
N LYS A 316 21.90 -7.22 27.76
CA LYS A 316 22.31 -6.84 26.40
C LYS A 316 21.37 -5.80 25.81
N PHE A 317 20.06 -5.99 25.98
CA PHE A 317 19.05 -5.02 25.56
C PHE A 317 19.25 -3.67 26.26
N ILE A 318 19.38 -3.63 27.59
CA ILE A 318 19.57 -2.40 28.36
C ILE A 318 20.80 -1.60 27.88
N ARG A 319 21.91 -2.29 27.58
CA ARG A 319 23.12 -1.65 27.03
C ARG A 319 22.88 -1.07 25.63
N ALA A 320 22.19 -1.81 24.76
CA ALA A 320 21.85 -1.34 23.41
C ALA A 320 20.90 -0.14 23.47
N PHE A 321 19.85 -0.23 24.28
CA PHE A 321 18.89 0.84 24.54
C PHE A 321 19.60 2.10 25.03
N LYS A 322 20.39 2.00 26.12
CA LYS A 322 21.17 3.14 26.63
C LYS A 322 22.10 3.75 25.57
N ARG A 323 22.75 2.94 24.75
CA ARG A 323 23.67 3.43 23.71
C ARG A 323 22.94 4.26 22.65
N ILE A 324 21.70 3.91 22.32
CA ILE A 324 20.93 4.57 21.25
C ILE A 324 20.09 5.72 21.79
N THR A 325 19.44 5.55 22.94
CA THR A 325 18.53 6.54 23.53
C THR A 325 19.21 7.45 24.56
N GLY A 326 20.46 7.16 24.93
CA GLY A 326 21.21 7.86 25.97
C GLY A 326 20.92 7.38 27.40
N LEU A 327 19.80 6.71 27.65
CA LEU A 327 19.32 6.36 28.98
C LEU A 327 18.95 4.87 29.09
N PRO A 328 19.18 4.20 30.23
CA PRO A 328 18.60 2.89 30.50
C PRO A 328 17.06 2.91 30.41
N PRO A 329 16.40 1.81 29.99
CA PRO A 329 14.95 1.76 29.80
C PRO A 329 14.13 2.23 31.02
N MET A 330 14.51 1.81 32.24
CA MET A 330 13.80 2.24 33.45
C MET A 330 13.91 3.75 33.70
N GLN A 331 15.09 4.33 33.46
CA GLN A 331 15.29 5.78 33.65
C GLN A 331 14.54 6.57 32.59
N TYR A 332 14.57 6.08 31.34
CA TYR A 332 13.76 6.64 30.25
C TYR A 332 12.27 6.62 30.61
N ALA A 333 11.76 5.49 31.11
CA ALA A 333 10.38 5.35 31.53
C ALA A 333 10.02 6.33 32.66
N GLN A 334 10.82 6.40 33.72
CA GLN A 334 10.60 7.31 34.85
C GLN A 334 10.58 8.79 34.43
N LEU A 335 11.50 9.22 33.57
CA LEU A 335 11.54 10.60 33.08
C LEU A 335 10.32 10.99 32.24
N ASN A 336 9.73 10.02 31.54
CA ASN A 336 8.52 10.22 30.73
C ASN A 336 7.23 9.89 31.50
N GLY A 337 7.30 9.70 32.83
CA GLY A 337 6.12 9.36 33.65
C GLY A 337 5.54 7.97 33.40
N LEU A 338 6.29 7.07 32.76
CA LEU A 338 5.88 5.72 32.41
C LEU A 338 6.21 4.76 33.57
N SER A 339 5.32 3.78 33.80
CA SER A 339 5.50 2.74 34.82
C SER A 339 5.51 1.36 34.15
N PRO A 340 6.67 0.85 33.70
CA PRO A 340 6.76 -0.46 33.08
C PRO A 340 6.36 -1.55 34.07
N ARG A 341 5.71 -2.60 33.58
CA ARG A 341 5.36 -3.76 34.39
C ARG A 341 6.61 -4.34 35.08
N PRO A 342 6.58 -4.58 36.40
CA PRO A 342 7.68 -5.24 37.09
C PRO A 342 7.88 -6.66 36.52
N ALA A 343 9.15 -7.09 36.40
CA ALA A 343 9.46 -8.44 35.95
C ALA A 343 8.81 -9.47 36.89
N MET A 344 8.11 -10.47 36.34
CA MET A 344 7.65 -11.59 37.15
C MET A 344 8.88 -12.38 37.62
N ASN A 345 9.07 -12.49 38.94
CA ASN A 345 10.06 -13.39 39.52
C ASN A 345 9.66 -14.85 39.24
N THR A 346 10.15 -15.44 38.15
CA THR A 346 10.13 -16.89 37.96
C THR A 346 11.33 -17.51 38.69
N SER A 347 11.30 -17.45 40.03
CA SER A 347 12.27 -18.14 40.88
C SER A 347 11.70 -18.29 42.30
N LYS A 348 10.90 -19.35 42.51
CA LYS A 348 10.91 -20.24 43.69
C LYS A 348 9.79 -21.28 43.57
N ALA A 349 10.06 -22.36 42.86
CA ALA A 349 9.43 -23.65 43.07
C ALA A 349 10.48 -24.74 42.79
N SER A 350 11.47 -24.78 43.67
CA SER A 350 12.36 -25.90 43.86
C SER A 350 12.47 -26.10 45.37
N ASN A 351 11.57 -26.95 45.86
CA ASN A 351 11.80 -27.97 46.88
C ASN A 351 10.57 -28.87 46.97
#